data_AF-A0A6I5WIZ6-F1
#
_entry.id   AF-A0A6I5WIZ6-F1
#
_cell.length_a   1.000
_cell.length_b   1.000
_cell.length_c   1.000
_cell.angle_alpha   90.00
_cell.angle_beta   90.00
_cell.angle_gamma   90.00
#
_symmetry.space_group_name_H-M   'P 1'
#
loop_
_entity.id
_entity.type
_entity.pdbx_description
1 polymer ?
#
loop_
_entity_poly.entity_id
_entity_poly.type
_entity_poly.pdbx_seq_one_letter_code
_entity_poly.pdbx_strand_id
1 'polypeptide(L)'
;MRMRSMRAGAASLAAVVLALAPAATPAAAEPAAVASAGADLVSVALDGDTMSLRFRDAAQAADGAAGRDPGEVVLGPDGGLAGRVPAGQALAFLGKPGHGVWALSAGDTGFPALDTTGVRPGVVADDRVTLTLGSVEGPGTFTAYTLSGLGAATPLFGSGAGVRRSTQLPAGTRTGGVVWAFDTAGEYRLTLTGSAALRSGGTVRAEATYRVRVPAIRPAEPALPAPQAQAARPRAEALAAPAAAPKPAAAPEAAKVAAGARQVISDGHVDMGPNLSGDSWTIRIKDDRTSPPVWRETADVVLHAKDKAKITVPAGADFLGKPGDTVWVLPQTQQAGLVWPGWNTQHASVVSGVKGSVTWTLKGVNGPGRFALFLTGSFGKADVLFDSAKPFPQKLDIPLNTHTHGNWAFSKPGLYRLAVQMSGTTTAGKAVTDTKTLTIAVGDSADPNAGFGPGGGAGDGDGGDGRRDGPLPRTGAGWVLTAAALGVVLVAVGALLLLLARRRAALRTG
;
A
#
# COMPACT_ATOMS: atom_id res chain seq x y z
N MET A 1 24.38 -97.66 -48.55
CA MET A 1 24.90 -96.97 -49.76
C MET A 1 23.86 -95.94 -50.20
N ARG A 2 24.08 -94.65 -49.96
CA ARG A 2 23.30 -93.48 -50.47
C ARG A 2 24.01 -92.22 -49.95
N MET A 3 24.91 -91.63 -50.74
CA MET A 3 24.70 -90.49 -51.66
C MET A 3 24.31 -89.17 -50.97
N ARG A 4 25.23 -88.22 -51.09
CA ARG A 4 25.16 -86.79 -50.73
C ARG A 4 23.94 -86.10 -51.35
N SER A 5 23.38 -85.12 -50.64
CA SER A 5 22.81 -83.93 -51.28
C SER A 5 22.92 -82.68 -50.39
N MET A 6 22.93 -81.55 -51.09
CA MET A 6 23.43 -80.21 -50.78
C MET A 6 22.83 -79.48 -49.56
N ARG A 7 23.66 -78.64 -48.94
CA ARG A 7 23.27 -77.54 -48.05
C ARG A 7 22.62 -76.41 -48.86
N ALA A 8 21.44 -75.96 -48.43
CA ALA A 8 20.88 -74.66 -48.80
C ALA A 8 20.78 -73.82 -47.51
N GLY A 9 21.52 -72.71 -47.45
CA GLY A 9 21.41 -71.71 -46.39
C GLY A 9 20.24 -70.79 -46.66
N ALA A 10 19.32 -70.68 -45.71
CA ALA A 10 18.25 -69.69 -45.74
C ALA A 10 18.83 -68.33 -45.31
N ALA A 11 18.82 -67.36 -46.22
CA ALA A 11 19.12 -65.96 -45.93
C ALA A 11 17.85 -65.28 -45.40
N SER A 12 17.87 -64.86 -44.14
CA SER A 12 16.81 -64.06 -43.53
C SER A 12 16.96 -62.60 -43.95
N LEU A 13 16.05 -62.10 -44.80
CA LEU A 13 15.89 -60.67 -45.04
C LEU A 13 15.30 -60.01 -43.77
N ALA A 14 16.10 -59.21 -43.07
CA ALA A 14 15.61 -58.30 -42.05
C ALA A 14 15.16 -56.99 -42.73
N ALA A 15 13.86 -56.73 -42.77
CA ALA A 15 13.31 -55.45 -43.17
C ALA A 15 13.53 -54.43 -42.04
N VAL A 16 14.35 -53.41 -42.28
CA VAL A 16 14.49 -52.26 -41.39
C VAL A 16 13.30 -51.33 -41.65
N VAL A 17 12.33 -51.32 -40.73
CA VAL A 17 11.29 -50.29 -40.67
C VAL A 17 11.89 -49.10 -39.92
N LEU A 18 12.22 -48.04 -40.66
CA LEU A 18 12.65 -46.77 -40.06
C LEU A 18 11.40 -46.07 -39.51
N ALA A 19 11.13 -46.24 -38.22
CA ALA A 19 10.10 -45.48 -37.53
C ALA A 19 10.57 -44.02 -37.38
N LEU A 20 10.01 -43.12 -38.19
CA LEU A 20 10.10 -41.68 -37.98
C LEU A 20 9.34 -41.34 -36.69
N ALA A 21 10.07 -41.14 -35.60
CA ALA A 21 9.50 -40.54 -34.39
C ALA A 21 9.04 -39.11 -34.73
N PRO A 22 7.83 -38.68 -34.30
CA PRO A 22 7.44 -37.29 -34.45
C PRO A 22 8.43 -36.42 -33.66
N ALA A 23 9.02 -35.44 -34.33
CA ALA A 23 9.85 -34.44 -33.69
C ALA A 23 9.02 -33.82 -32.55
N ALA A 24 9.55 -33.85 -31.33
CA ALA A 24 8.95 -33.16 -30.21
C ALA A 24 8.78 -31.69 -30.59
N THR A 25 7.54 -31.22 -30.69
CA THR A 25 7.24 -29.80 -30.75
C THR A 25 7.98 -29.13 -29.59
N PRO A 26 8.80 -28.09 -29.84
CA PRO A 26 9.44 -27.38 -28.75
C PRO A 26 8.35 -26.93 -27.78
N ALA A 27 8.50 -27.27 -26.50
CA ALA A 27 7.59 -26.82 -25.47
C ALA A 27 7.46 -25.30 -25.61
N ALA A 28 6.25 -24.81 -25.87
CA ALA A 28 6.01 -23.38 -25.97
C ALA A 28 6.58 -22.72 -24.71
N ALA A 29 7.43 -21.70 -24.90
CA ALA A 29 8.04 -20.99 -23.79
C ALA A 29 6.94 -20.58 -22.80
N GLU A 30 7.14 -20.92 -21.53
CA GLU A 30 6.15 -20.64 -20.50
C GLU A 30 5.92 -19.12 -20.47
N PRO A 31 4.65 -18.66 -20.48
CA PRO A 31 4.37 -17.23 -20.45
C PRO A 31 4.99 -16.61 -19.20
N ALA A 32 5.52 -15.39 -19.33
CA ALA A 32 6.22 -14.73 -18.23
C ALA A 32 5.27 -14.51 -17.04
N ALA A 33 5.77 -14.84 -15.84
CA ALA A 33 5.09 -14.49 -14.59
C ALA A 33 5.20 -12.99 -14.34
N VAL A 34 4.11 -12.36 -13.91
CA VAL A 34 4.05 -10.90 -13.71
C VAL A 34 3.48 -10.55 -12.34
N ALA A 35 4.08 -9.54 -11.71
CA ALA A 35 3.61 -9.01 -10.45
C ALA A 35 2.23 -8.35 -10.62
N SER A 36 1.36 -8.55 -9.63
CA SER A 36 0.01 -7.98 -9.62
C SER A 36 -0.12 -6.72 -8.77
N ALA A 37 0.89 -6.40 -7.94
CA ALA A 37 0.90 -5.17 -7.16
C ALA A 37 0.86 -3.94 -8.08
N GLY A 38 -0.07 -3.02 -7.81
CA GLY A 38 -0.28 -1.80 -8.61
C GLY A 38 -0.81 -1.99 -10.05
N ALA A 39 -0.96 -3.24 -10.52
CA ALA A 39 -1.39 -3.56 -11.87
C ALA A 39 -2.88 -3.24 -12.12
N ASP A 40 -3.26 -3.00 -13.38
CA ASP A 40 -4.64 -3.11 -13.81
C ASP A 40 -4.88 -4.56 -14.25
N LEU A 41 -5.52 -5.35 -13.38
CA LEU A 41 -5.84 -6.75 -13.68
C LEU A 41 -6.77 -6.83 -14.88
N VAL A 42 -7.70 -5.90 -14.99
CA VAL A 42 -8.60 -5.77 -16.15
C VAL A 42 -8.62 -4.30 -16.53
N SER A 43 -8.12 -3.96 -17.71
CA SER A 43 -8.35 -2.67 -18.36
C SER A 43 -9.32 -2.87 -19.53
N VAL A 44 -10.44 -2.16 -19.45
CA VAL A 44 -11.48 -2.14 -20.49
C VAL A 44 -11.35 -0.85 -21.28
N ALA A 45 -11.19 -1.00 -22.59
CA ALA A 45 -11.18 0.13 -23.52
C ALA A 45 -12.21 -0.07 -24.63
N LEU A 46 -12.74 1.04 -25.13
CA LEU A 46 -13.67 1.08 -26.24
C LEU A 46 -13.13 2.04 -27.30
N ASP A 47 -12.81 1.50 -28.49
CA ASP A 47 -12.42 2.26 -29.67
C ASP A 47 -13.46 2.08 -30.77
N GLY A 48 -14.22 3.14 -31.05
CA GLY A 48 -15.47 3.04 -31.80
C GLY A 48 -16.42 2.04 -31.15
N ASP A 49 -16.80 0.99 -31.89
CA ASP A 49 -17.66 -0.10 -31.42
C ASP A 49 -16.85 -1.35 -31.01
N THR A 50 -15.52 -1.24 -30.93
CA THR A 50 -14.64 -2.36 -30.55
C THR A 50 -14.24 -2.26 -29.09
N MET A 51 -14.76 -3.17 -28.27
CA MET A 51 -14.34 -3.32 -26.88
C MET A 51 -13.09 -4.23 -26.80
N SER A 52 -12.22 -3.99 -25.84
CA SER A 52 -11.08 -4.86 -25.52
C SER A 52 -10.89 -5.02 -24.01
N LEU A 53 -10.38 -6.19 -23.60
CA LEU A 53 -9.93 -6.49 -22.24
C LEU A 53 -8.43 -6.73 -22.27
N ARG A 54 -7.68 -6.01 -21.46
CA ARG A 54 -6.21 -6.07 -21.39
C ARG A 54 -5.73 -6.18 -19.95
N PHE A 55 -4.51 -6.66 -19.79
CA PHE A 55 -3.74 -6.56 -18.55
C PHE A 55 -2.68 -5.46 -18.67
N ARG A 56 -2.48 -4.66 -17.62
CA ARG A 56 -1.37 -3.71 -17.50
C ARG A 56 -0.63 -3.95 -16.21
N ASP A 57 0.68 -4.18 -16.26
CA ASP A 57 1.49 -4.12 -15.04
C ASP A 57 1.58 -2.68 -14.50
N ALA A 58 2.18 -2.51 -13.31
CA ALA A 58 2.24 -1.21 -12.65
C ALA A 58 2.90 -0.10 -13.50
N ALA A 59 3.94 -0.44 -14.27
CA ALA A 59 4.61 0.52 -15.14
C ALA A 59 3.71 0.92 -16.31
N GLN A 60 3.11 -0.06 -16.98
CA GLN A 60 2.15 0.19 -18.06
C GLN A 60 0.93 0.98 -17.60
N ALA A 61 0.43 0.73 -16.38
CA ALA A 61 -0.68 1.47 -15.80
C ALA A 61 -0.32 2.93 -15.52
N ALA A 62 0.90 3.18 -15.01
CA ALA A 62 1.40 4.53 -14.76
C ALA A 62 1.58 5.34 -16.06
N ASP A 63 2.05 4.70 -17.12
CA ASP A 63 2.30 5.34 -18.42
C ASP A 63 1.05 5.42 -19.31
N GLY A 64 -0.09 4.88 -18.86
CA GLY A 64 -1.32 4.82 -19.65
C GLY A 64 -1.21 3.97 -20.93
N ALA A 65 -0.31 2.97 -20.94
CA ALA A 65 -0.12 2.08 -22.08
C ALA A 65 -1.40 1.27 -22.38
N ALA A 66 -1.50 0.72 -23.61
CA ALA A 66 -2.64 -0.10 -24.02
C ALA A 66 -2.73 -1.46 -23.30
N GLY A 67 -1.62 -1.94 -22.74
CA GLY A 67 -1.54 -3.26 -22.09
C GLY A 67 -1.32 -4.41 -23.06
N ARG A 68 -1.36 -5.63 -22.52
CA ARG A 68 -1.14 -6.90 -23.23
C ARG A 68 -2.31 -7.85 -23.07
N ASP A 69 -2.37 -8.88 -23.91
CA ASP A 69 -3.35 -9.95 -23.74
C ASP A 69 -3.09 -10.68 -22.41
N PRO A 70 -4.08 -10.82 -21.51
CA PRO A 70 -3.90 -11.53 -20.26
C PRO A 70 -3.59 -13.03 -20.43
N GLY A 71 -3.87 -13.62 -21.59
CA GLY A 71 -3.56 -15.00 -21.92
C GLY A 71 -2.07 -15.24 -22.22
N GLU A 72 -1.29 -14.18 -22.45
CA GLU A 72 0.15 -14.19 -22.75
C GLU A 72 1.02 -14.05 -21.48
N VAL A 73 0.42 -13.91 -20.31
CA VAL A 73 1.14 -13.82 -19.02
C VAL A 73 0.52 -14.73 -17.98
N VAL A 74 1.29 -15.00 -16.92
CA VAL A 74 0.80 -15.72 -15.74
C VAL A 74 0.78 -14.76 -14.55
N LEU A 75 -0.38 -14.59 -13.92
CA LEU A 75 -0.51 -13.82 -12.68
C LEU A 75 -0.10 -14.67 -11.47
N GLY A 76 0.70 -14.09 -10.57
CA GLY A 76 1.25 -14.79 -9.40
C GLY A 76 2.50 -15.62 -9.71
N PRO A 77 3.21 -16.13 -8.69
CA PRO A 77 2.93 -15.99 -7.25
C PRO A 77 3.50 -14.70 -6.63
N ASP A 78 4.33 -13.96 -7.36
CA ASP A 78 5.14 -12.87 -6.81
C ASP A 78 4.27 -11.73 -6.23
N GLY A 79 4.58 -11.35 -5.00
CA GLY A 79 3.85 -10.31 -4.26
C GLY A 79 2.51 -10.75 -3.67
N GLY A 80 2.11 -12.01 -3.84
CA GLY A 80 0.89 -12.56 -3.26
C GLY A 80 1.00 -12.92 -1.77
N LEU A 81 -0.14 -13.15 -1.11
CA LEU A 81 -0.23 -13.42 0.32
C LEU A 81 -1.06 -14.68 0.60
N ALA A 82 -0.45 -15.68 1.25
CA ALA A 82 -1.17 -16.80 1.85
C ALA A 82 -1.66 -16.43 3.26
N GLY A 83 -2.90 -16.76 3.57
CA GLY A 83 -3.51 -16.46 4.85
C GLY A 83 -4.62 -17.42 5.22
N ARG A 84 -5.34 -17.08 6.29
CA ARG A 84 -6.55 -17.76 6.71
C ARG A 84 -7.72 -16.80 6.63
N VAL A 85 -8.88 -17.30 6.24
CA VAL A 85 -10.12 -16.52 6.28
C VAL A 85 -10.35 -16.05 7.73
N PRO A 86 -10.41 -14.73 7.99
CA PRO A 86 -10.62 -14.22 9.34
C PRO A 86 -11.99 -14.61 9.89
N ALA A 87 -12.13 -14.62 11.21
CA ALA A 87 -13.44 -14.71 11.85
C ALA A 87 -14.26 -13.43 11.62
N GLY A 88 -15.58 -13.55 11.61
CA GLY A 88 -16.51 -12.44 11.41
C GLY A 88 -17.13 -12.41 10.01
N GLN A 89 -18.07 -11.47 9.79
CA GLN A 89 -18.87 -11.43 8.57
C GLN A 89 -18.18 -10.74 7.38
N ALA A 90 -17.21 -9.86 7.64
CA ALA A 90 -16.62 -8.99 6.61
C ALA A 90 -15.97 -9.77 5.44
N LEU A 91 -15.39 -10.94 5.71
CA LEU A 91 -14.72 -11.78 4.71
C LEU A 91 -15.31 -13.19 4.64
N ALA A 92 -16.50 -13.41 5.21
CA ALA A 92 -17.15 -14.73 5.24
C ALA A 92 -17.46 -15.29 3.84
N PHE A 93 -17.53 -14.42 2.82
CA PHE A 93 -17.68 -14.82 1.42
C PHE A 93 -16.45 -15.55 0.85
N LEU A 94 -15.29 -15.49 1.52
CA LEU A 94 -14.10 -16.26 1.16
C LEU A 94 -14.12 -17.70 1.69
N GLY A 95 -15.13 -18.07 2.49
CA GLY A 95 -15.28 -19.41 3.06
C GLY A 95 -15.36 -19.41 4.58
N LYS A 96 -15.18 -20.60 5.17
CA LYS A 96 -15.26 -20.76 6.63
C LYS A 96 -14.05 -20.12 7.32
N PRO A 97 -14.21 -19.49 8.49
CA PRO A 97 -13.09 -18.99 9.29
C PRO A 97 -12.00 -20.06 9.48
N GLY A 98 -10.74 -19.67 9.34
CA GLY A 98 -9.58 -20.56 9.47
C GLY A 98 -9.19 -21.34 8.21
N HIS A 99 -10.06 -21.38 7.18
CA HIS A 99 -9.74 -22.01 5.90
C HIS A 99 -8.58 -21.28 5.21
N GLY A 100 -7.74 -22.03 4.50
CA GLY A 100 -6.65 -21.46 3.71
C GLY A 100 -7.20 -20.59 2.58
N VAL A 101 -6.57 -19.44 2.36
CA VAL A 101 -6.89 -18.54 1.26
C VAL A 101 -5.61 -17.86 0.78
N TRP A 102 -5.52 -17.59 -0.51
CA TRP A 102 -4.40 -16.89 -1.10
C TRP A 102 -4.89 -15.71 -1.94
N ALA A 103 -4.18 -14.59 -1.87
CA ALA A 103 -4.48 -13.38 -2.62
C ALA A 103 -3.32 -13.02 -3.58
N LEU A 104 -3.66 -12.54 -4.79
CA LEU A 104 -2.68 -12.17 -5.82
C LEU A 104 -1.70 -11.05 -5.43
N SER A 105 -2.09 -10.22 -4.46
CA SER A 105 -1.26 -9.18 -3.87
C SER A 105 -1.42 -9.25 -2.36
N ALA A 106 -0.39 -8.84 -1.61
CA ALA A 106 -0.48 -8.60 -0.17
C ALA A 106 -1.12 -7.25 0.17
N GLY A 107 -1.12 -6.31 -0.78
CA GLY A 107 -1.56 -4.92 -0.58
C GLY A 107 -0.49 -4.00 0.02
N ASP A 108 0.74 -4.48 0.22
CA ASP A 108 1.85 -3.75 0.84
C ASP A 108 2.52 -2.72 -0.09
N THR A 109 2.53 -3.01 -1.39
CA THR A 109 3.12 -2.22 -2.48
C THR A 109 2.04 -1.71 -3.44
N GLY A 110 0.81 -1.58 -2.93
CA GLY A 110 -0.36 -1.16 -3.69
C GLY A 110 -1.22 -2.33 -4.15
N PHE A 111 -2.53 -2.13 -4.09
CA PHE A 111 -3.49 -3.10 -4.62
C PHE A 111 -3.62 -2.98 -6.14
N PRO A 112 -3.87 -4.10 -6.83
CA PRO A 112 -4.34 -4.06 -8.20
C PRO A 112 -5.66 -3.28 -8.36
N ALA A 113 -6.02 -3.00 -9.61
CA ALA A 113 -7.23 -2.28 -9.98
C ALA A 113 -8.01 -2.96 -11.12
N LEU A 114 -9.28 -2.55 -11.26
CA LEU A 114 -10.10 -2.73 -12.46
C LEU A 114 -10.27 -1.36 -13.12
N ASP A 115 -9.74 -1.22 -14.33
CA ASP A 115 -9.70 0.03 -15.06
C ASP A 115 -10.75 0.06 -16.18
N THR A 116 -11.53 1.14 -16.21
CA THR A 116 -12.50 1.43 -17.28
C THR A 116 -12.30 2.84 -17.86
N THR A 117 -11.16 3.47 -17.58
CA THR A 117 -10.84 4.82 -18.09
C THR A 117 -10.78 4.87 -19.62
N GLY A 118 -10.51 3.74 -20.27
CA GLY A 118 -10.63 3.56 -21.71
C GLY A 118 -12.06 3.58 -22.26
N VAL A 119 -13.08 3.63 -21.41
CA VAL A 119 -14.49 3.81 -21.80
C VAL A 119 -14.95 5.18 -21.33
N ARG A 120 -15.14 6.12 -22.26
CA ARG A 120 -15.53 7.49 -21.92
C ARG A 120 -16.95 7.56 -21.34
N PRO A 121 -17.21 8.34 -20.28
CA PRO A 121 -18.58 8.63 -19.87
C PRO A 121 -19.39 9.23 -21.02
N GLY A 122 -20.68 8.90 -21.11
CA GLY A 122 -21.60 9.37 -22.13
C GLY A 122 -21.65 8.55 -23.41
N VAL A 123 -20.75 7.58 -23.63
CA VAL A 123 -20.78 6.72 -24.84
C VAL A 123 -21.56 5.43 -24.64
N VAL A 124 -21.60 4.93 -23.40
CA VAL A 124 -22.36 3.74 -23.00
C VAL A 124 -23.60 4.13 -22.20
N ALA A 125 -24.63 3.29 -22.25
CA ALA A 125 -25.84 3.45 -21.45
C ALA A 125 -25.50 3.43 -19.95
N ASP A 126 -26.15 4.30 -19.19
CA ASP A 126 -25.98 4.48 -17.73
C ASP A 126 -24.55 4.77 -17.25
N ASP A 127 -23.62 5.03 -18.19
CA ASP A 127 -22.19 5.16 -17.94
C ASP A 127 -21.64 3.96 -17.15
N ARG A 128 -22.06 2.74 -17.52
CA ARG A 128 -21.65 1.49 -16.88
C ARG A 128 -21.00 0.49 -17.85
N VAL A 129 -20.01 -0.22 -17.34
CA VAL A 129 -19.40 -1.41 -17.94
C VAL A 129 -19.69 -2.60 -17.04
N THR A 130 -20.17 -3.70 -17.60
CA THR A 130 -20.39 -4.95 -16.86
C THR A 130 -19.21 -5.88 -17.09
N LEU A 131 -18.59 -6.35 -16.00
CA LEU A 131 -17.64 -7.46 -16.03
C LEU A 131 -18.33 -8.73 -15.53
N THR A 132 -18.23 -9.80 -16.31
CA THR A 132 -18.83 -11.10 -16.00
C THR A 132 -17.75 -12.19 -16.00
N LEU A 133 -17.75 -13.02 -14.96
CA LEU A 133 -16.97 -14.25 -14.88
C LEU A 133 -17.71 -15.37 -15.58
N GLY A 134 -17.26 -15.71 -16.80
CA GLY A 134 -17.82 -16.77 -17.63
C GLY A 134 -17.45 -18.16 -17.12
N SER A 135 -16.15 -18.44 -16.94
CA SER A 135 -15.66 -19.74 -16.45
C SER A 135 -14.51 -19.61 -15.46
N VAL A 136 -14.38 -20.63 -14.61
CA VAL A 136 -13.22 -20.85 -13.73
C VAL A 136 -12.80 -22.30 -13.94
N GLU A 137 -11.73 -22.50 -14.69
CA GLU A 137 -11.07 -23.80 -14.82
C GLU A 137 -9.92 -23.83 -13.83
N GLY A 138 -10.02 -24.63 -12.78
CA GLY A 138 -9.01 -24.72 -11.74
C GLY A 138 -9.51 -25.55 -10.55
N PRO A 139 -8.64 -25.81 -9.56
CA PRO A 139 -8.92 -26.74 -8.47
C PRO A 139 -9.86 -26.20 -7.38
N GLY A 140 -10.18 -24.90 -7.40
CA GLY A 140 -10.92 -24.24 -6.32
C GLY A 140 -11.77 -23.05 -6.75
N THR A 141 -12.15 -22.22 -5.80
CA THR A 141 -12.94 -21.01 -6.05
C THR A 141 -12.08 -19.78 -6.28
N PHE A 142 -12.64 -18.82 -7.01
CA PHE A 142 -12.06 -17.51 -7.28
C PHE A 142 -13.04 -16.43 -6.80
N THR A 143 -12.53 -15.41 -6.11
CA THR A 143 -13.33 -14.24 -5.73
C THR A 143 -12.54 -12.95 -5.93
N ALA A 144 -13.12 -12.01 -6.67
CA ALA A 144 -12.68 -10.63 -6.74
C ALA A 144 -13.48 -9.78 -5.74
N TYR A 145 -12.80 -8.96 -4.95
CA TYR A 145 -13.43 -8.01 -4.02
C TYR A 145 -12.59 -6.75 -3.89
N THR A 146 -13.19 -5.66 -3.43
CA THR A 146 -12.46 -4.43 -3.08
C THR A 146 -12.27 -4.31 -1.58
N LEU A 147 -11.13 -3.78 -1.16
CA LEU A 147 -10.92 -3.28 0.18
C LEU A 147 -11.03 -1.75 0.18
N SER A 148 -11.85 -1.24 1.11
CA SER A 148 -11.98 0.19 1.37
C SER A 148 -11.75 0.48 2.86
N GLY A 149 -11.11 1.61 3.16
CA GLY A 149 -10.80 2.04 4.52
C GLY A 149 -10.12 0.95 5.37
N LEU A 150 -10.67 0.68 6.57
CA LEU A 150 -10.18 -0.30 7.55
C LEU A 150 -10.49 -1.77 7.21
N GLY A 151 -10.43 -2.14 5.93
CA GLY A 151 -10.69 -3.52 5.51
C GLY A 151 -12.17 -3.85 5.33
N ALA A 152 -13.01 -2.85 5.05
CA ALA A 152 -14.37 -3.09 4.57
C ALA A 152 -14.28 -3.74 3.18
N ALA A 153 -14.49 -5.06 3.16
CA ALA A 153 -14.41 -5.88 1.97
C ALA A 153 -15.77 -5.96 1.28
N THR A 154 -15.81 -5.63 -0.01
CA THR A 154 -17.03 -5.74 -0.82
C THR A 154 -16.78 -6.71 -1.97
N PRO A 155 -17.47 -7.86 -2.02
CA PRO A 155 -17.33 -8.79 -3.13
C PRO A 155 -17.83 -8.15 -4.43
N LEU A 156 -17.02 -8.24 -5.48
CA LEU A 156 -17.35 -7.75 -6.81
C LEU A 156 -17.97 -8.89 -7.63
N PHE A 157 -17.21 -9.95 -7.86
CA PHE A 157 -17.64 -11.13 -8.60
C PHE A 157 -16.78 -12.35 -8.24
N GLY A 158 -17.28 -13.56 -8.49
CA GLY A 158 -16.55 -14.78 -8.16
C GLY A 158 -17.33 -16.05 -8.45
N SER A 159 -16.71 -17.19 -8.16
CA SER A 159 -17.31 -18.52 -8.25
C SER A 159 -17.71 -19.10 -6.89
N GLY A 160 -17.33 -18.44 -5.79
CA GLY A 160 -17.68 -18.83 -4.43
C GLY A 160 -19.19 -18.72 -4.14
N ALA A 161 -19.67 -19.52 -3.19
CA ALA A 161 -21.07 -19.52 -2.79
C ALA A 161 -21.51 -18.13 -2.28
N GLY A 162 -22.66 -17.64 -2.76
CA GLY A 162 -23.19 -16.32 -2.38
C GLY A 162 -22.50 -15.13 -3.05
N VAL A 163 -21.47 -15.36 -3.88
CA VAL A 163 -20.83 -14.32 -4.68
C VAL A 163 -21.47 -14.25 -6.06
N ARG A 164 -21.75 -13.04 -6.54
CA ARG A 164 -22.30 -12.82 -7.89
C ARG A 164 -21.29 -13.18 -8.97
N ARG A 165 -21.76 -13.58 -10.15
CA ARG A 165 -20.88 -13.84 -11.31
C ARG A 165 -20.50 -12.59 -12.08
N SER A 166 -21.11 -11.45 -11.80
CA SER A 166 -20.85 -10.20 -12.49
C SER A 166 -20.92 -8.99 -11.57
N THR A 167 -20.26 -7.90 -12.00
CA THR A 167 -20.29 -6.59 -11.36
C THR A 167 -20.43 -5.48 -12.40
N GLN A 168 -21.00 -4.35 -12.00
CA GLN A 168 -21.09 -3.14 -12.82
C GLN A 168 -20.12 -2.08 -12.29
N LEU A 169 -19.23 -1.63 -13.17
CA LEU A 169 -18.26 -0.58 -12.89
C LEU A 169 -18.72 0.72 -13.58
N PRO A 170 -18.56 1.89 -12.93
CA PRO A 170 -18.71 3.17 -13.61
C PRO A 170 -17.69 3.29 -14.74
N ALA A 171 -18.11 3.76 -15.92
CA ALA A 171 -17.21 4.10 -17.01
C ALA A 171 -16.27 5.24 -16.60
N GLY A 172 -15.11 5.35 -17.25
CA GLY A 172 -14.15 6.42 -17.00
C GLY A 172 -13.45 6.31 -15.64
N THR A 173 -13.52 5.17 -14.96
CA THR A 173 -13.08 5.01 -13.57
C THR A 173 -12.03 3.92 -13.43
N ARG A 174 -10.99 4.20 -12.64
CA ARG A 174 -10.03 3.20 -12.16
C ARG A 174 -10.41 2.75 -10.74
N THR A 175 -10.99 1.56 -10.63
CA THR A 175 -11.42 0.96 -9.36
C THR A 175 -10.24 0.24 -8.70
N GLY A 176 -9.54 0.92 -7.80
CA GLY A 176 -8.41 0.34 -7.05
C GLY A 176 -8.83 -0.53 -5.86
N GLY A 177 -7.85 -1.02 -5.10
CA GLY A 177 -8.11 -1.79 -3.88
C GLY A 177 -8.60 -3.21 -4.15
N VAL A 178 -8.38 -3.72 -5.37
CA VAL A 178 -8.94 -4.98 -5.84
C VAL A 178 -8.07 -6.14 -5.37
N VAL A 179 -8.71 -7.14 -4.78
CA VAL A 179 -8.10 -8.39 -4.39
C VAL A 179 -8.73 -9.51 -5.20
N TRP A 180 -7.89 -10.32 -5.81
CA TRP A 180 -8.27 -11.61 -6.41
C TRP A 180 -7.79 -12.71 -5.46
N ALA A 181 -8.73 -13.45 -4.90
CA ALA A 181 -8.48 -14.49 -3.91
C ALA A 181 -8.91 -15.88 -4.39
N PHE A 182 -8.16 -16.88 -3.93
CA PHE A 182 -8.28 -18.29 -4.30
C PHE A 182 -8.21 -19.16 -3.04
N ASP A 183 -9.04 -20.20 -2.96
CA ASP A 183 -9.10 -21.08 -1.78
C ASP A 183 -8.21 -22.34 -1.88
N THR A 184 -7.71 -22.64 -3.08
CA THR A 184 -6.98 -23.88 -3.38
C THR A 184 -5.77 -23.58 -4.25
N ALA A 185 -4.63 -24.21 -3.95
CA ALA A 185 -3.41 -24.08 -4.74
C ALA A 185 -3.54 -24.77 -6.10
N GLY A 186 -2.92 -24.21 -7.14
CA GLY A 186 -2.86 -24.78 -8.49
C GLY A 186 -2.99 -23.74 -9.58
N GLU A 187 -3.11 -24.22 -10.82
CA GLU A 187 -3.26 -23.39 -12.01
C GLU A 187 -4.75 -23.11 -12.27
N TYR A 188 -5.04 -21.86 -12.64
CA TYR A 188 -6.38 -21.41 -12.99
C TYR A 188 -6.40 -20.76 -14.37
N ARG A 189 -7.48 -21.00 -15.12
CA ARG A 189 -7.91 -20.18 -16.26
C ARG A 189 -9.25 -19.54 -15.94
N LEU A 190 -9.29 -18.21 -15.94
CA LEU A 190 -10.50 -17.43 -15.69
C LEU A 190 -10.92 -16.77 -16.99
N THR A 191 -12.15 -17.03 -17.45
CA THR A 191 -12.69 -16.33 -18.63
C THR A 191 -13.54 -15.17 -18.15
N LEU A 192 -13.12 -13.95 -18.49
CA LEU A 192 -13.86 -12.72 -18.18
C LEU A 192 -14.42 -12.12 -19.46
N THR A 193 -15.66 -11.68 -19.40
CA THR A 193 -16.31 -10.92 -20.47
C THR A 193 -16.62 -9.51 -19.96
N GLY A 194 -16.10 -8.48 -20.64
CA GLY A 194 -16.60 -7.13 -20.49
C GLY A 194 -17.69 -6.86 -21.51
N SER A 195 -18.71 -6.11 -21.10
CA SER A 195 -19.80 -5.71 -21.98
C SER A 195 -20.37 -4.36 -21.60
N ALA A 196 -20.89 -3.64 -22.58
CA ALA A 196 -21.64 -2.41 -22.37
C ALA A 196 -22.66 -2.22 -23.49
N ALA A 197 -23.81 -1.63 -23.16
CA ALA A 197 -24.77 -1.16 -24.16
C ALA A 197 -24.31 0.21 -24.66
N LEU A 198 -24.24 0.41 -25.97
CA LEU A 198 -23.89 1.71 -26.56
C LEU A 198 -25.10 2.63 -26.58
N ARG A 199 -24.90 3.94 -26.38
CA ARG A 199 -25.99 4.92 -26.56
C ARG A 199 -26.42 5.08 -28.02
N SER A 200 -25.51 4.78 -28.95
CA SER A 200 -25.81 4.68 -30.39
C SER A 200 -26.70 3.47 -30.73
N GLY A 201 -26.88 2.54 -29.79
CA GLY A 201 -27.64 1.30 -29.96
C GLY A 201 -26.73 0.08 -30.07
N GLY A 202 -27.25 -1.08 -29.65
CA GLY A 202 -26.51 -2.34 -29.65
C GLY A 202 -25.66 -2.56 -28.38
N THR A 203 -25.04 -3.74 -28.31
CA THR A 203 -24.19 -4.17 -27.20
C THR A 203 -22.83 -4.56 -27.72
N VAL A 204 -21.78 -3.98 -27.14
CA VAL A 204 -20.40 -4.38 -27.39
C VAL A 204 -19.94 -5.33 -26.29
N ARG A 205 -19.08 -6.27 -26.66
CA ARG A 205 -18.49 -7.23 -25.72
C ARG A 205 -17.09 -7.62 -26.14
N ALA A 206 -16.25 -7.92 -25.17
CA ALA A 206 -14.97 -8.55 -25.37
C ALA A 206 -14.74 -9.60 -24.30
N GLU A 207 -14.03 -10.66 -24.66
CA GLU A 207 -13.73 -11.78 -23.79
C GLU A 207 -12.22 -12.00 -23.76
N ALA A 208 -11.69 -12.34 -22.60
CA ALA A 208 -10.29 -12.69 -22.43
C ALA A 208 -10.12 -13.78 -21.37
N THR A 209 -9.10 -14.62 -21.55
CA THR A 209 -8.74 -15.68 -20.61
C THR A 209 -7.50 -15.30 -19.82
N TYR A 210 -7.63 -15.28 -18.50
CA TYR A 210 -6.57 -14.97 -17.55
C TYR A 210 -5.94 -16.25 -17.03
N ARG A 211 -4.61 -16.35 -17.06
CA ARG A 211 -3.87 -17.46 -16.44
C ARG A 211 -3.36 -17.02 -15.07
N VAL A 212 -3.67 -17.81 -14.04
CA VAL A 212 -3.25 -17.51 -12.66
C VAL A 212 -2.61 -18.73 -12.03
N ARG A 213 -1.44 -18.54 -11.43
CA ARG A 213 -0.74 -19.55 -10.66
C ARG A 213 -0.90 -19.26 -9.17
N VAL A 214 -1.56 -20.16 -8.46
CA VAL A 214 -1.71 -20.09 -7.01
C VAL A 214 -0.70 -21.04 -6.36
N PRO A 215 0.27 -20.53 -5.59
CA PRO A 215 1.26 -21.37 -4.92
C PRO A 215 0.62 -22.20 -3.80
N ALA A 216 1.38 -23.14 -3.24
CA ALA A 216 0.94 -23.88 -2.06
C ALA A 216 0.52 -22.92 -0.94
N ILE A 217 -0.73 -23.02 -0.50
CA ILE A 217 -1.29 -22.14 0.53
C ILE A 217 -0.75 -22.59 1.88
N ARG A 218 0.36 -21.98 2.31
CA ARG A 218 0.95 -22.14 3.63
C ARG A 218 0.79 -20.83 4.39
N PRO A 219 -0.29 -20.67 5.19
CA PRO A 219 -0.44 -19.49 6.01
C PRO A 219 0.76 -19.37 6.95
N ALA A 220 1.29 -18.16 7.12
CA ALA A 220 2.31 -17.93 8.14
C ALA A 220 1.77 -18.41 9.50
N GLU A 221 2.49 -19.33 10.14
CA GLU A 221 2.19 -19.77 11.49
C GLU A 221 2.33 -18.56 12.43
N PRO A 222 1.54 -18.44 13.51
CA PRO A 222 1.79 -17.41 14.52
C PRO A 222 3.23 -17.55 15.00
N ALA A 223 4.09 -16.59 14.64
CA ALA A 223 5.47 -16.63 15.07
C ALA A 223 5.50 -16.57 16.60
N LEU A 224 5.97 -17.63 17.25
CA LEU A 224 6.54 -17.52 18.59
C LEU A 224 7.63 -16.45 18.52
N PRO A 225 7.77 -15.56 19.52
CA PRO A 225 8.82 -14.55 19.51
C PRO A 225 10.17 -15.26 19.36
N ALA A 226 10.85 -15.01 18.24
CA ALA A 226 12.18 -15.54 18.02
C ALA A 226 13.10 -15.02 19.15
N PRO A 227 13.88 -15.89 19.81
CA PRO A 227 14.94 -15.43 20.69
C PRO A 227 15.84 -14.48 19.90
N GLN A 228 16.12 -13.31 20.46
CA GLN A 228 17.05 -12.34 19.88
C GLN A 228 18.42 -13.02 19.67
N ALA A 229 18.66 -13.50 18.45
CA ALA A 229 19.95 -14.05 18.08
C ALA A 229 20.94 -12.89 17.94
N GLN A 230 21.92 -12.87 18.85
CA GLN A 230 23.03 -11.94 18.85
C GLN A 230 23.76 -11.96 17.50
N ALA A 231 24.11 -10.77 17.01
CA ALA A 231 24.80 -10.55 15.75
C ALA A 231 26.09 -11.37 15.64
N ALA A 232 26.10 -12.34 14.73
CA ALA A 232 27.33 -12.93 14.20
C ALA A 232 27.75 -12.17 12.94
N ARG A 233 29.02 -11.75 12.88
CA ARG A 233 29.62 -11.01 11.75
C ARG A 233 29.65 -11.89 10.48
N PRO A 234 29.36 -11.35 9.28
CA PRO A 234 29.44 -12.15 8.07
C PRO A 234 30.90 -12.33 7.61
N ARG A 235 31.24 -13.58 7.29
CA ARG A 235 32.44 -13.98 6.53
C ARG A 235 32.14 -13.80 5.04
N ALA A 236 33.06 -13.20 4.31
CA ALA A 236 32.96 -12.94 2.88
C ALA A 236 33.05 -14.24 2.07
N GLU A 237 32.10 -14.44 1.14
CA GLU A 237 32.24 -15.35 0.00
C GLU A 237 31.91 -14.59 -1.29
N ALA A 238 32.78 -14.77 -2.27
CA ALA A 238 32.83 -14.03 -3.53
C ALA A 238 31.72 -14.48 -4.49
N LEU A 239 30.97 -13.50 -5.03
CA LEU A 239 30.00 -13.71 -6.11
C LEU A 239 30.63 -13.34 -7.46
N ALA A 240 30.51 -14.25 -8.41
CA ALA A 240 30.89 -14.10 -9.81
C ALA A 240 30.06 -13.02 -10.53
N ALA A 241 30.67 -12.37 -11.52
CA ALA A 241 30.13 -11.25 -12.28
C ALA A 241 28.93 -11.65 -13.18
N PRO A 242 27.88 -10.82 -13.31
CA PRO A 242 26.86 -10.99 -14.34
C PRO A 242 27.21 -10.25 -15.65
N ALA A 243 26.78 -10.87 -16.75
CA ALA A 243 26.94 -10.42 -18.13
C ALA A 243 26.01 -9.26 -18.53
N ALA A 244 26.31 -8.66 -19.68
CA ALA A 244 25.90 -7.36 -20.18
C ALA A 244 24.39 -7.03 -20.19
N ALA A 245 24.09 -5.77 -19.82
CA ALA A 245 22.78 -5.14 -19.86
C ALA A 245 22.38 -4.66 -21.27
N PRO A 246 21.10 -4.74 -21.68
CA PRO A 246 20.60 -4.07 -22.87
C PRO A 246 20.40 -2.56 -22.65
N LYS A 247 20.53 -1.80 -23.74
CA LYS A 247 20.57 -0.33 -23.83
C LYS A 247 19.21 0.32 -23.46
N PRO A 248 19.17 1.44 -22.70
CA PRO A 248 17.92 2.08 -22.30
C PRO A 248 17.16 2.72 -23.47
N ALA A 249 15.85 2.45 -23.56
CA ALA A 249 14.90 3.23 -24.34
C ALA A 249 14.61 4.58 -23.64
N ALA A 250 14.18 5.57 -24.44
CA ALA A 250 14.06 6.99 -24.07
C ALA A 250 13.25 7.25 -22.78
N ALA A 251 13.75 8.18 -21.97
CA ALA A 251 13.17 8.58 -20.69
C ALA A 251 11.87 9.39 -20.87
N PRO A 252 10.87 9.22 -19.97
CA PRO A 252 9.70 10.09 -19.93
C PRO A 252 10.08 11.52 -19.54
N GLU A 253 9.36 12.48 -20.10
CA GLU A 253 9.58 13.92 -19.98
C GLU A 253 9.54 14.36 -18.49
N ALA A 254 10.55 15.13 -18.07
CA ALA A 254 10.72 15.52 -16.67
C ALA A 254 9.61 16.49 -16.22
N ALA A 255 8.88 16.10 -15.17
CA ALA A 255 7.92 16.95 -14.49
C ALA A 255 8.55 18.28 -14.03
N LYS A 256 7.89 19.40 -14.32
CA LYS A 256 8.36 20.74 -13.96
C LYS A 256 8.19 21.00 -12.47
N VAL A 257 9.17 21.67 -11.86
CA VAL A 257 9.09 22.21 -10.50
C VAL A 257 8.28 23.51 -10.57
N ALA A 258 7.14 23.57 -9.88
CA ALA A 258 6.38 24.82 -9.79
C ALA A 258 6.86 25.64 -8.59
N ALA A 259 7.12 26.93 -8.81
CA ALA A 259 7.43 27.88 -7.75
C ALA A 259 6.16 28.56 -7.21
N GLY A 260 5.96 28.55 -5.89
CA GLY A 260 5.30 29.63 -5.15
C GLY A 260 3.78 29.77 -5.21
N ALA A 261 3.02 28.83 -5.79
CA ALA A 261 1.56 28.86 -5.71
C ALA A 261 1.06 27.98 -4.57
N ARG A 262 0.57 28.59 -3.48
CA ARG A 262 -0.10 27.89 -2.37
C ARG A 262 -1.25 27.04 -2.89
N GLN A 263 -1.31 25.77 -2.51
CA GLN A 263 -2.34 24.82 -2.93
C GLN A 263 -2.98 24.12 -1.73
N VAL A 264 -4.30 24.21 -1.66
CA VAL A 264 -5.10 23.27 -0.87
C VAL A 264 -5.46 22.10 -1.78
N ILE A 265 -5.04 20.90 -1.40
CA ILE A 265 -5.32 19.67 -2.15
C ILE A 265 -6.32 18.84 -1.36
N SER A 266 -7.55 18.77 -1.85
CA SER A 266 -8.68 18.19 -1.14
C SER A 266 -9.32 17.00 -1.88
N ASP A 267 -8.80 16.69 -3.07
CA ASP A 267 -9.18 15.57 -3.93
C ASP A 267 -8.03 15.21 -4.87
N GLY A 268 -7.90 13.93 -5.22
CA GLY A 268 -6.95 13.44 -6.21
C GLY A 268 -5.64 12.87 -5.64
N HIS A 269 -4.83 12.31 -6.54
CA HIS A 269 -3.60 11.58 -6.22
C HIS A 269 -2.43 12.54 -5.93
N VAL A 270 -1.72 12.29 -4.84
CA VAL A 270 -0.48 12.99 -4.50
C VAL A 270 0.49 12.03 -3.81
N ASP A 271 1.78 12.21 -4.03
CA ASP A 271 2.80 11.42 -3.34
C ASP A 271 3.87 12.31 -2.73
N MET A 272 4.30 11.98 -1.52
CA MET A 272 5.51 12.55 -0.94
C MET A 272 6.73 11.72 -1.34
N GLY A 273 7.78 12.37 -1.84
CA GLY A 273 9.01 11.67 -2.15
C GLY A 273 10.20 12.61 -2.26
N PRO A 274 11.42 12.06 -2.24
CA PRO A 274 12.62 12.85 -2.43
C PRO A 274 12.91 13.08 -3.92
N ASN A 275 13.53 14.21 -4.22
CA ASN A 275 14.24 14.45 -5.46
C ASN A 275 15.73 14.62 -5.14
N LEU A 276 16.59 14.02 -5.96
CA LEU A 276 18.04 14.26 -5.92
C LEU A 276 18.42 15.21 -7.06
N SER A 277 19.16 16.28 -6.77
CA SER A 277 19.75 17.20 -7.74
C SER A 277 21.19 17.49 -7.36
N GLY A 278 22.12 16.83 -8.05
CA GLY A 278 23.52 16.75 -7.60
C GLY A 278 23.56 16.11 -6.20
N ASP A 279 23.99 16.89 -5.22
CA ASP A 279 24.04 16.49 -3.81
C ASP A 279 22.84 16.97 -2.98
N SER A 280 21.93 17.73 -3.59
CA SER A 280 20.74 18.24 -2.92
C SER A 280 19.64 17.18 -2.91
N TRP A 281 19.26 16.75 -1.71
CA TRP A 281 18.13 15.88 -1.46
C TRP A 281 16.99 16.72 -0.92
N THR A 282 15.83 16.70 -1.57
CA THR A 282 14.69 17.54 -1.16
C THR A 282 13.41 16.73 -1.18
N ILE A 283 12.71 16.68 -0.06
CA ILE A 283 11.37 16.09 0.03
C ILE A 283 10.37 17.07 -0.58
N ARG A 284 9.56 16.56 -1.51
CA ARG A 284 8.52 17.31 -2.21
C ARG A 284 7.23 16.50 -2.31
N ILE A 285 6.16 17.18 -2.72
CA ILE A 285 4.89 16.56 -3.09
C ILE A 285 4.79 16.53 -4.60
N LYS A 286 4.68 15.32 -5.17
CA LYS A 286 4.28 15.09 -6.56
C LYS A 286 2.76 15.22 -6.63
N ASP A 287 2.28 16.24 -7.34
CA ASP A 287 0.86 16.52 -7.56
C ASP A 287 0.46 16.05 -8.97
N ASP A 288 -0.21 14.90 -9.03
CA ASP A 288 -0.58 14.20 -10.28
C ASP A 288 -2.02 14.51 -10.71
N ARG A 289 -2.65 15.54 -10.12
CA ARG A 289 -4.00 16.01 -10.52
C ARG A 289 -4.01 16.67 -11.88
N THR A 290 -2.85 17.06 -12.39
CA THR A 290 -2.64 17.61 -13.73
C THR A 290 -1.63 16.74 -14.48
N SER A 291 -1.77 16.67 -15.80
CA SER A 291 -0.78 16.04 -16.67
C SER A 291 -0.09 17.09 -17.55
N PRO A 292 1.25 17.21 -17.54
CA PRO A 292 2.18 16.44 -16.72
C PRO A 292 2.09 16.78 -15.21
N PRO A 293 2.54 15.87 -14.33
CA PRO A 293 2.52 16.11 -12.88
C PRO A 293 3.46 17.24 -12.48
N VAL A 294 3.18 17.84 -11.31
CA VAL A 294 3.92 18.99 -10.80
C VAL A 294 4.55 18.67 -9.45
N TRP A 295 5.85 18.93 -9.29
CA TRP A 295 6.51 18.83 -7.99
C TRP A 295 6.38 20.15 -7.21
N ARG A 296 5.87 20.07 -5.98
CA ARG A 296 5.60 21.21 -5.10
C ARG A 296 6.39 21.11 -3.80
N GLU A 297 6.77 22.26 -3.24
CA GLU A 297 7.33 22.34 -1.90
C GLU A 297 6.27 22.03 -0.85
N THR A 298 6.62 21.31 0.22
CA THR A 298 5.64 20.91 1.25
C THR A 298 5.05 22.11 2.01
N ALA A 299 5.76 23.24 2.07
CA ALA A 299 5.32 24.47 2.72
C ALA A 299 4.21 25.20 1.94
N ASP A 300 4.11 24.94 0.63
CA ASP A 300 3.11 25.51 -0.26
C ASP A 300 1.88 24.61 -0.41
N VAL A 301 1.84 23.45 0.26
CA VAL A 301 0.77 22.47 0.12
C VAL A 301 0.11 22.20 1.48
N VAL A 302 -1.21 22.26 1.49
CA VAL A 302 -2.04 21.75 2.60
C VAL A 302 -2.93 20.66 2.04
N LEU A 303 -2.80 19.44 2.57
CA LEU A 303 -3.71 18.34 2.25
C LEU A 303 -4.98 18.50 3.10
N HIS A 304 -6.16 18.41 2.50
CA HIS A 304 -7.43 18.56 3.22
C HIS A 304 -8.18 17.24 3.27
N ALA A 305 -8.18 16.62 4.46
CA ALA A 305 -8.94 15.42 4.78
C ALA A 305 -10.37 15.81 5.19
N LYS A 306 -11.26 15.96 4.20
CA LYS A 306 -12.67 16.35 4.38
C LYS A 306 -13.45 15.40 5.27
N ASP A 307 -14.62 15.83 5.73
CA ASP A 307 -15.55 15.00 6.53
C ASP A 307 -16.05 13.75 5.78
N LYS A 308 -15.94 13.73 4.44
CA LYS A 308 -16.15 12.51 3.64
C LYS A 308 -15.22 11.35 4.05
N ALA A 309 -14.09 11.64 4.69
CA ALA A 309 -13.15 10.65 5.21
C ALA A 309 -13.56 10.08 6.58
N LYS A 310 -14.68 10.51 7.18
CA LYS A 310 -15.13 10.01 8.49
C LYS A 310 -15.50 8.54 8.41
N ILE A 311 -15.01 7.79 9.39
CA ILE A 311 -15.44 6.42 9.66
C ILE A 311 -15.64 6.22 11.16
N THR A 312 -16.42 5.20 11.50
CA THR A 312 -16.52 4.69 12.86
C THR A 312 -15.44 3.64 13.09
N VAL A 313 -14.67 3.76 14.19
CA VAL A 313 -13.65 2.79 14.55
C VAL A 313 -14.30 1.42 14.78
N PRO A 314 -13.94 0.38 14.02
CA PRO A 314 -14.45 -0.97 14.22
C PRO A 314 -13.75 -1.65 15.41
N ALA A 315 -14.32 -2.75 15.89
CA ALA A 315 -13.64 -3.60 16.86
C ALA A 315 -12.29 -4.10 16.32
N GLY A 316 -11.27 -4.18 17.19
CA GLY A 316 -9.94 -4.67 16.83
C GLY A 316 -9.04 -3.62 16.14
N ALA A 317 -9.49 -2.37 16.01
CA ALA A 317 -8.71 -1.25 15.49
C ALA A 317 -8.35 -0.22 16.58
N ASP A 318 -8.01 -0.68 17.79
CA ASP A 318 -7.80 0.16 18.98
C ASP A 318 -6.65 1.17 18.82
N PHE A 319 -5.78 0.96 17.84
CA PHE A 319 -4.74 1.91 17.45
C PHE A 319 -5.29 3.21 16.83
N LEU A 320 -6.59 3.29 16.55
CA LEU A 320 -7.25 4.50 16.02
C LEU A 320 -8.07 5.24 17.07
N GLY A 321 -8.50 4.55 18.12
CA GLY A 321 -9.45 5.05 19.11
C GLY A 321 -10.22 3.88 19.72
N LYS A 322 -11.22 4.18 20.53
CA LYS A 322 -12.13 3.15 21.05
C LYS A 322 -13.09 2.71 19.94
N PRO A 323 -13.52 1.44 19.90
CA PRO A 323 -14.60 1.03 19.02
C PRO A 323 -15.83 1.96 19.18
N GLY A 324 -16.35 2.46 18.06
CA GLY A 324 -17.44 3.44 18.06
C GLY A 324 -16.99 4.91 17.95
N ASP A 325 -15.73 5.23 18.21
CA ASP A 325 -15.21 6.59 18.01
C ASP A 325 -15.27 6.99 16.52
N THR A 326 -15.44 8.28 16.24
CA THR A 326 -15.32 8.82 14.88
C THR A 326 -13.89 9.27 14.62
N VAL A 327 -13.33 8.84 13.49
CA VAL A 327 -12.00 9.23 13.01
C VAL A 327 -12.05 9.60 11.53
N TRP A 328 -11.08 10.38 11.05
CA TRP A 328 -10.93 10.71 9.62
C TRP A 328 -9.83 9.84 9.03
N VAL A 329 -10.14 9.03 8.03
CA VAL A 329 -9.17 8.15 7.37
C VAL A 329 -9.12 8.46 5.88
N LEU A 330 -8.01 9.04 5.43
CA LEU A 330 -7.68 9.07 4.01
C LEU A 330 -7.30 7.64 3.59
N PRO A 331 -8.06 7.01 2.70
CA PRO A 331 -7.96 5.57 2.46
C PRO A 331 -6.73 5.19 1.62
N GLN A 332 -6.21 3.99 1.86
CA GLN A 332 -5.16 3.37 1.04
C GLN A 332 -5.58 3.21 -0.44
N THR A 333 -6.89 3.03 -0.69
CA THR A 333 -7.48 2.98 -2.04
C THR A 333 -8.06 4.33 -2.41
N GLN A 334 -7.81 4.80 -3.62
CA GLN A 334 -8.34 6.08 -4.09
C GLN A 334 -9.87 6.13 -4.00
N GLN A 335 -10.39 7.25 -3.47
CA GLN A 335 -11.82 7.54 -3.44
C GLN A 335 -12.07 8.95 -3.98
N ALA A 336 -13.01 9.06 -4.91
CA ALA A 336 -13.37 10.35 -5.50
C ALA A 336 -13.83 11.35 -4.42
N GLY A 337 -13.37 12.59 -4.51
CA GLY A 337 -13.68 13.66 -3.57
C GLY A 337 -12.79 13.68 -2.32
N LEU A 338 -11.79 12.79 -2.22
CA LEU A 338 -10.80 12.73 -1.16
C LEU A 338 -9.39 12.80 -1.76
N VAL A 339 -8.52 13.56 -1.10
CA VAL A 339 -7.09 13.51 -1.41
C VAL A 339 -6.55 12.11 -1.11
N TRP A 340 -5.70 11.60 -1.99
CA TRP A 340 -5.14 10.25 -1.91
C TRP A 340 -3.62 10.31 -1.76
N PRO A 341 -3.12 10.51 -0.52
CA PRO A 341 -1.70 10.67 -0.25
C PRO A 341 -0.95 9.33 -0.23
N GLY A 342 0.17 9.29 -0.94
CA GLY A 342 1.12 8.19 -0.94
C GLY A 342 2.54 8.65 -0.63
N TRP A 343 3.47 7.72 -0.74
CA TRP A 343 4.90 8.01 -0.78
C TRP A 343 5.55 7.33 -1.98
N ASN A 344 6.57 7.98 -2.55
CA ASN A 344 7.28 7.47 -3.71
C ASN A 344 8.82 7.60 -3.60
N THR A 345 9.52 6.67 -4.25
CA THR A 345 10.98 6.68 -4.47
C THR A 345 11.32 6.45 -5.95
N GLN A 346 10.33 6.66 -6.83
CA GLN A 346 10.42 6.43 -8.28
C GLN A 346 10.96 7.61 -9.09
N HIS A 347 11.24 8.76 -8.45
CA HIS A 347 11.84 9.87 -9.18
C HIS A 347 13.15 9.42 -9.84
N ALA A 348 13.32 9.70 -11.14
CA ALA A 348 14.42 9.14 -11.92
C ALA A 348 15.80 9.39 -11.29
N SER A 349 16.01 10.59 -10.72
CA SER A 349 17.27 10.92 -10.05
C SER A 349 17.52 10.16 -8.74
N VAL A 350 16.46 9.67 -8.09
CA VAL A 350 16.56 8.81 -6.90
C VAL A 350 16.90 7.39 -7.33
N VAL A 351 16.18 6.86 -8.33
CA VAL A 351 16.39 5.49 -8.85
C VAL A 351 17.81 5.32 -9.40
N SER A 352 18.34 6.31 -10.13
CA SER A 352 19.69 6.24 -10.69
C SER A 352 20.79 6.73 -9.75
N GLY A 353 20.44 7.56 -8.76
CA GLY A 353 21.41 8.30 -7.95
C GLY A 353 21.60 7.79 -6.53
N VAL A 354 20.75 6.89 -6.04
CA VAL A 354 20.79 6.31 -4.68
C VAL A 354 21.00 4.80 -4.74
N LYS A 355 21.63 4.23 -3.72
CA LYS A 355 21.75 2.79 -3.49
C LYS A 355 21.08 2.38 -2.19
N GLY A 356 20.61 1.14 -2.11
CA GLY A 356 19.93 0.61 -0.92
C GLY A 356 18.47 1.04 -0.84
N SER A 357 18.03 1.50 0.33
CA SER A 357 16.68 2.02 0.59
C SER A 357 16.70 3.51 0.91
N VAL A 358 15.52 4.13 0.81
CA VAL A 358 15.24 5.43 1.43
C VAL A 358 14.64 5.17 2.81
N THR A 359 15.24 5.69 3.87
CA THR A 359 14.66 5.62 5.22
C THR A 359 13.74 6.81 5.45
N TRP A 360 12.45 6.58 5.62
CA TRP A 360 11.47 7.57 6.06
C TRP A 360 11.35 7.55 7.59
N THR A 361 11.61 8.70 8.21
CA THR A 361 11.52 8.91 9.65
C THR A 361 10.40 9.90 9.98
N LEU A 362 9.43 9.47 10.79
CA LEU A 362 8.48 10.37 11.45
C LEU A 362 9.11 10.89 12.75
N LYS A 363 9.46 12.17 12.79
CA LYS A 363 10.15 12.81 13.91
C LYS A 363 9.20 13.37 14.97
N GLY A 364 7.96 13.64 14.59
CA GLY A 364 6.97 14.19 15.49
C GLY A 364 5.68 14.57 14.77
N VAL A 365 4.62 14.71 15.55
CA VAL A 365 3.30 15.16 15.09
C VAL A 365 2.80 16.24 16.05
N ASN A 366 2.45 17.40 15.51
CA ASN A 366 1.73 18.44 16.24
C ASN A 366 0.31 18.53 15.68
N GLY A 367 -0.71 18.50 16.55
CA GLY A 367 -2.11 18.55 16.14
C GLY A 367 -3.05 18.22 17.31
N PRO A 368 -4.37 18.36 17.11
CA PRO A 368 -5.37 18.21 18.17
C PRO A 368 -5.62 16.75 18.63
N GLY A 369 -5.15 15.77 17.86
CA GLY A 369 -5.40 14.35 18.13
C GLY A 369 -4.25 13.45 17.70
N ARG A 370 -4.54 12.15 17.69
CA ARG A 370 -3.62 11.10 17.26
C ARG A 370 -3.55 11.07 15.74
N PHE A 371 -2.37 10.73 15.23
CA PHE A 371 -2.13 10.37 13.83
C PHE A 371 -1.67 8.91 13.78
N ALA A 372 -2.18 8.15 12.83
CA ALA A 372 -1.65 6.84 12.49
C ALA A 372 -1.57 6.66 10.98
N LEU A 373 -0.48 6.06 10.50
CA LEU A 373 -0.32 5.58 9.14
C LEU A 373 -0.24 4.06 9.17
N PHE A 374 -1.09 3.39 8.40
CA PHE A 374 -1.12 1.92 8.39
C PHE A 374 -1.53 1.38 7.03
N LEU A 375 -1.10 0.17 6.72
CA LEU A 375 -1.53 -0.59 5.55
C LEU A 375 -2.64 -1.55 5.95
N THR A 376 -3.54 -1.86 5.03
CA THR A 376 -4.50 -2.94 5.19
C THR A 376 -4.14 -4.04 4.21
N GLY A 377 -3.74 -5.19 4.71
CA GLY A 377 -3.44 -6.34 3.88
C GLY A 377 -4.70 -6.94 3.26
N SER A 378 -4.52 -7.83 2.27
CA SER A 378 -5.61 -8.46 1.52
C SER A 378 -6.70 -9.12 2.37
N PHE A 379 -6.38 -9.56 3.59
CA PHE A 379 -7.32 -10.18 4.51
C PHE A 379 -7.75 -9.24 5.66
N GLY A 380 -7.67 -7.92 5.46
CA GLY A 380 -8.18 -6.91 6.39
C GLY A 380 -7.30 -6.61 7.60
N LYS A 381 -6.18 -7.32 7.77
CA LYS A 381 -5.23 -7.05 8.87
C LYS A 381 -4.57 -5.68 8.66
N ALA A 382 -4.61 -4.84 9.69
CA ALA A 382 -3.87 -3.59 9.72
C ALA A 382 -2.40 -3.82 10.10
N ASP A 383 -1.48 -3.21 9.34
CA ASP A 383 -0.07 -3.10 9.67
C ASP A 383 0.28 -1.64 9.93
N VAL A 384 0.54 -1.30 11.19
CA VAL A 384 0.71 0.10 11.63
C VAL A 384 2.16 0.53 11.43
N LEU A 385 2.38 1.36 10.42
CA LEU A 385 3.69 1.89 10.03
C LEU A 385 4.13 3.03 10.97
N PHE A 386 3.23 3.99 11.22
CA PHE A 386 3.46 5.07 12.17
C PHE A 386 2.26 5.28 13.08
N ASP A 387 2.54 5.64 14.32
CA ASP A 387 1.53 5.89 15.34
C ASP A 387 2.01 6.96 16.31
N SER A 388 1.38 8.14 16.30
CA SER A 388 1.81 9.27 17.12
C SER A 388 1.64 9.06 18.63
N ALA A 389 1.01 7.97 19.07
CA ALA A 389 0.97 7.57 20.48
C ALA A 389 2.23 6.79 20.92
N LYS A 390 3.05 6.32 19.97
CA LYS A 390 4.33 5.67 20.24
C LYS A 390 5.47 6.70 20.29
N PRO A 391 6.58 6.42 21.01
CA PRO A 391 7.74 7.30 21.06
C PRO A 391 8.29 7.64 19.66
N PHE A 392 8.77 8.87 19.51
CA PHE A 392 9.50 9.32 18.32
C PHE A 392 11.02 9.22 18.54
N PRO A 393 11.82 9.12 17.47
CA PRO A 393 11.41 8.98 16.07
C PRO A 393 10.98 7.56 15.71
N GLN A 394 10.09 7.43 14.72
CA GLN A 394 9.69 6.15 14.13
C GLN A 394 10.24 6.06 12.70
N LYS A 395 10.63 4.87 12.24
CA LYS A 395 11.33 4.70 10.96
C LYS A 395 10.68 3.60 10.10
N LEU A 396 10.72 3.81 8.79
CA LEU A 396 10.32 2.86 7.76
C LEU A 396 11.38 2.88 6.65
N ASP A 397 11.90 1.72 6.29
CA ASP A 397 12.78 1.58 5.12
C ASP A 397 11.94 1.31 3.87
N ILE A 398 12.10 2.18 2.88
CA ILE A 398 11.37 2.14 1.61
C ILE A 398 12.34 1.68 0.53
N PRO A 399 12.11 0.55 -0.14
CA PRO A 399 12.91 0.15 -1.29
C PRO A 399 12.93 1.23 -2.38
N LEU A 400 13.99 1.30 -3.16
CA LEU A 400 14.01 2.18 -4.34
C LEU A 400 12.96 1.75 -5.36
N ASN A 401 12.53 2.70 -6.18
CA ASN A 401 11.50 2.47 -7.21
C ASN A 401 10.14 2.01 -6.64
N THR A 402 9.82 2.41 -5.42
CA THR A 402 8.56 2.10 -4.72
C THR A 402 7.55 3.23 -4.88
N HIS A 403 6.30 2.87 -5.08
CA HIS A 403 5.15 3.77 -5.00
C HIS A 403 4.06 3.09 -4.19
N THR A 404 3.72 3.66 -3.04
CA THR A 404 2.78 3.04 -2.11
C THR A 404 1.82 4.07 -1.53
N HIS A 405 0.59 3.63 -1.31
CA HIS A 405 -0.42 4.34 -0.54
C HIS A 405 -0.76 3.57 0.72
N GLY A 406 -1.09 4.30 1.78
CA GLY A 406 -1.57 3.74 3.04
C GLY A 406 -2.77 4.51 3.55
N ASN A 407 -3.33 4.04 4.65
CA ASN A 407 -4.43 4.70 5.33
C ASN A 407 -3.86 5.73 6.32
N TRP A 408 -4.20 7.01 6.15
CA TRP A 408 -3.79 8.10 7.03
C TRP A 408 -4.96 8.47 7.94
N ALA A 409 -4.86 8.12 9.22
CA ALA A 409 -5.93 8.31 10.19
C ALA A 409 -5.64 9.44 11.17
N PHE A 410 -6.68 10.21 11.48
CA PHE A 410 -6.65 11.35 12.40
C PHE A 410 -7.83 11.26 13.37
N SER A 411 -7.55 11.38 14.67
CA SER A 411 -8.60 11.18 15.69
C SER A 411 -9.42 12.42 16.05
N LYS A 412 -9.03 13.61 15.60
CA LYS A 412 -9.77 14.86 15.82
C LYS A 412 -9.68 15.77 14.58
N PRO A 413 -10.66 16.65 14.34
CA PRO A 413 -10.55 17.68 13.31
C PRO A 413 -9.60 18.80 13.75
N GLY A 414 -8.96 19.46 12.80
CA GLY A 414 -8.03 20.58 12.99
C GLY A 414 -6.76 20.47 12.14
N LEU A 415 -5.79 21.36 12.37
CA LEU A 415 -4.52 21.35 11.66
C LEU A 415 -3.51 20.41 12.30
N TYR A 416 -2.92 19.55 11.47
CA TYR A 416 -1.83 18.65 11.81
C TYR A 416 -0.57 19.04 11.05
N ARG A 417 0.57 19.02 11.75
CA ARG A 417 1.91 19.24 11.21
C ARG A 417 2.78 18.04 11.54
N LEU A 418 3.16 17.29 10.52
CA LEU A 418 3.97 16.08 10.63
C LEU A 418 5.42 16.43 10.26
N ALA A 419 6.35 16.26 11.20
CA ALA A 419 7.77 16.43 10.94
C ALA A 419 8.32 15.15 10.30
N VAL A 420 8.58 15.20 9.00
CA VAL A 420 9.02 14.06 8.19
C VAL A 420 10.46 14.26 7.75
N GLN A 421 11.26 13.21 7.86
CA GLN A 421 12.63 13.18 7.36
C GLN A 421 12.79 11.99 6.41
N MET A 422 13.50 12.16 5.31
CA MET A 422 13.90 11.08 4.42
C MET A 422 15.39 11.13 4.21
N SER A 423 16.05 9.98 4.34
CA SER A 423 17.50 9.85 4.11
C SER A 423 17.81 8.72 3.16
N GLY A 424 18.94 8.83 2.46
CA GLY A 424 19.46 7.80 1.56
C GLY A 424 20.97 7.89 1.44
N THR A 425 21.56 6.96 0.68
CA THR A 425 22.98 6.98 0.34
C THR A 425 23.14 7.06 -1.17
N THR A 426 23.82 8.08 -1.67
CA THR A 426 24.09 8.23 -3.10
C THR A 426 24.93 7.05 -3.62
N THR A 427 24.92 6.82 -4.93
CA THR A 427 25.79 5.82 -5.57
C THR A 427 27.28 6.08 -5.31
N ALA A 428 27.67 7.35 -5.18
CA ALA A 428 29.01 7.77 -4.74
C ALA A 428 29.31 7.50 -3.25
N GLY A 429 28.36 6.99 -2.47
CA GLY A 429 28.54 6.63 -1.06
C GLY A 429 28.28 7.77 -0.06
N LYS A 430 27.88 8.96 -0.52
CA LYS A 430 27.54 10.09 0.36
C LYS A 430 26.15 9.92 0.96
N ALA A 431 26.01 10.13 2.27
CA ALA A 431 24.72 10.21 2.94
C ALA A 431 24.00 11.53 2.60
N VAL A 432 22.72 11.45 2.30
CA VAL A 432 21.85 12.60 2.03
C VAL A 432 20.60 12.53 2.91
N THR A 433 20.10 13.67 3.34
CA THR A 433 18.93 13.77 4.23
C THR A 433 18.25 15.11 4.04
N ASP A 434 16.93 15.13 4.22
CA ASP A 434 16.13 16.35 4.28
C ASP A 434 15.02 16.17 5.30
N THR A 435 14.58 17.26 5.91
CA THR A 435 13.49 17.29 6.89
C THR A 435 12.52 18.37 6.53
N LYS A 436 11.24 18.01 6.39
CA LYS A 436 10.16 18.91 6.03
C LYS A 436 8.97 18.75 6.98
N THR A 437 8.06 19.72 6.92
CA THR A 437 6.75 19.62 7.56
C THR A 437 5.71 19.34 6.50
N LEU A 438 4.93 18.27 6.69
CA LEU A 438 3.70 18.02 5.95
C LEU A 438 2.52 18.58 6.75
N THR A 439 1.69 19.40 6.11
CA THR A 439 0.52 20.02 6.75
C THR A 439 -0.77 19.38 6.24
N ILE A 440 -1.62 18.95 7.17
CA ILE A 440 -2.93 18.37 6.88
C ILE A 440 -4.00 19.14 7.66
N ALA A 441 -5.00 19.65 6.95
CA ALA A 441 -6.25 20.10 7.55
C ALA A 441 -7.22 18.93 7.63
N VAL A 442 -7.73 18.62 8.81
CA VAL A 442 -8.62 17.48 9.06
C VAL A 442 -10.01 17.96 9.41
N GLY A 443 -11.00 17.44 8.69
CA GLY A 443 -12.41 17.80 8.79
C GLY A 443 -12.76 19.10 8.09
N ASP A 444 -14.05 19.28 7.85
CA ASP A 444 -14.58 20.46 7.15
C ASP A 444 -14.59 21.71 8.04
N SER A 445 -14.44 21.54 9.36
CA SER A 445 -14.32 22.63 10.33
C SER A 445 -12.91 23.23 10.43
N ALA A 446 -11.89 22.58 9.86
CA ALA A 446 -10.54 23.12 9.84
C ALA A 446 -10.35 24.04 8.63
N ASP A 447 -9.86 25.27 8.84
CA ASP A 447 -9.48 26.15 7.73
C ASP A 447 -8.13 25.68 7.13
N PRO A 448 -8.12 25.15 5.88
CA PRO A 448 -6.88 24.73 5.26
C PRO A 448 -5.94 25.89 4.90
N ASN A 449 -6.46 27.12 4.77
CA ASN A 449 -5.62 28.28 4.43
C ASN A 449 -4.73 28.72 5.60
N ALA A 450 -5.14 28.43 6.84
CA ALA A 450 -4.31 28.63 8.02
C ALA A 450 -3.12 27.65 8.11
N GLY A 451 -3.05 26.65 7.22
CA GLY A 451 -1.99 25.65 7.20
C GLY A 451 -0.68 26.09 6.53
N PHE A 452 -0.70 27.12 5.67
CA PHE A 452 0.46 27.54 4.89
C PHE A 452 1.59 28.15 5.74
N GLY A 453 2.83 27.98 5.26
CA GLY A 453 4.04 28.54 5.88
C GLY A 453 4.94 27.50 6.55
N PRO A 454 6.19 27.86 6.87
CA PRO A 454 7.11 26.98 7.59
C PRO A 454 6.54 26.73 8.99
N GLY A 455 6.18 25.48 9.28
CA GLY A 455 5.66 25.11 10.59
C GLY A 455 6.65 25.50 11.68
N GLY A 456 6.27 26.41 12.56
CA GLY A 456 7.04 26.79 13.74
C GLY A 456 7.10 25.64 14.74
N GLY A 457 8.05 24.74 14.57
CA GLY A 457 8.60 23.88 15.62
C GLY A 457 9.86 24.54 16.17
N ALA A 458 9.87 24.74 17.49
CA ALA A 458 10.86 25.46 18.28
C ALA A 458 12.32 25.39 17.78
N GLY A 459 12.90 26.56 17.56
CA GLY A 459 14.33 26.81 17.42
C GLY A 459 14.68 28.09 18.16
N ASP A 460 15.70 28.01 19.00
CA ASP A 460 16.24 29.09 19.84
C ASP A 460 16.48 30.39 19.07
N GLY A 461 16.13 31.51 19.71
CA GLY A 461 16.37 32.86 19.23
C GLY A 461 16.76 33.77 20.39
N ASP A 462 18.07 33.91 20.56
CA ASP A 462 18.79 34.86 21.39
C ASP A 462 18.45 36.33 21.03
N GLY A 463 18.79 37.24 21.94
CA GLY A 463 18.21 38.56 22.16
C GLY A 463 18.37 39.59 21.02
N GLY A 464 17.47 40.57 21.05
CA GLY A 464 17.50 41.73 20.16
C GLY A 464 16.40 42.74 20.50
N ASP A 465 16.71 43.63 21.43
CA ASP A 465 15.81 44.59 22.08
C ASP A 465 15.22 45.65 21.13
N GLY A 466 13.96 46.03 21.38
CA GLY A 466 13.25 47.07 20.63
C GLY A 466 11.95 47.53 21.28
N ARG A 467 12.07 48.11 22.49
CA ARG A 467 11.04 48.69 23.36
C ARG A 467 10.03 49.61 22.66
N ARG A 468 8.72 49.36 22.83
CA ARG A 468 7.66 50.37 23.07
C ARG A 468 6.53 49.79 23.92
N ASP A 469 6.15 50.57 24.94
CA ASP A 469 5.40 50.22 26.15
C ASP A 469 3.86 50.08 25.98
N GLY A 470 3.26 49.20 26.79
CA GLY A 470 1.82 49.06 27.07
C GLY A 470 1.58 47.87 28.04
N PRO A 471 0.68 47.95 29.04
CA PRO A 471 0.99 47.58 30.42
C PRO A 471 0.94 46.07 30.75
N LEU A 472 1.97 45.62 31.47
CA LEU A 472 2.07 44.28 32.07
C LEU A 472 1.33 44.21 33.42
N PRO A 473 0.57 43.13 33.71
CA PRO A 473 0.34 42.71 35.08
C PRO A 473 1.64 42.11 35.64
N ARG A 474 2.22 42.79 36.62
CA ARG A 474 3.28 42.27 37.51
C ARG A 474 2.63 41.52 38.66
N THR A 475 2.92 40.23 38.79
CA THR A 475 3.08 39.58 40.10
C THR A 475 4.32 38.70 40.08
N GLY A 476 5.37 39.18 40.74
CA GLY A 476 6.29 38.43 41.60
C GLY A 476 6.99 37.19 41.05
N ALA A 477 8.29 37.33 40.82
CA ALA A 477 9.25 36.24 40.73
C ALA A 477 9.46 35.51 42.08
N GLY A 478 9.76 34.21 42.00
CA GLY A 478 10.75 33.55 42.85
C GLY A 478 10.33 32.23 43.51
N TRP A 479 11.34 31.44 43.85
CA TRP A 479 11.37 30.25 44.73
C TRP A 479 10.95 28.95 44.01
N VAL A 480 11.89 28.18 43.44
CA VAL A 480 12.82 27.26 44.13
C VAL A 480 12.09 26.38 45.16
N LEU A 481 11.99 25.08 44.84
CA LEU A 481 11.70 23.93 45.69
C LEU A 481 10.25 23.71 46.17
N THR A 482 9.55 22.76 45.54
CA THR A 482 8.46 22.00 46.18
C THR A 482 8.84 20.54 46.35
N ALA A 483 9.70 20.29 47.34
CA ALA A 483 9.83 18.98 48.01
C ALA A 483 9.23 19.00 49.44
N ALA A 484 8.46 20.05 49.80
CA ALA A 484 8.00 20.27 51.18
C ALA A 484 6.48 20.05 51.40
N ALA A 485 5.72 19.57 50.41
CA ALA A 485 4.28 19.29 50.58
C ALA A 485 3.97 17.83 50.99
N LEU A 486 4.96 16.93 50.98
CA LEU A 486 4.83 15.55 51.46
C LEU A 486 5.35 15.34 52.89
N GLY A 487 6.18 16.25 53.41
CA GLY A 487 6.79 16.14 54.75
C GLY A 487 5.85 16.49 55.91
N VAL A 488 4.99 17.50 55.74
CA VAL A 488 4.10 17.95 56.84
C VAL A 488 2.96 16.96 57.08
N VAL A 489 2.49 16.25 56.05
CA VAL A 489 1.48 15.20 56.19
C VAL A 489 2.08 13.96 56.87
N LEU A 490 3.33 13.59 56.57
CA LEU A 490 4.00 12.44 57.21
C LEU A 490 4.36 12.70 58.68
N VAL A 491 4.73 13.93 59.05
CA VAL A 491 5.00 14.29 60.45
C VAL A 491 3.71 14.36 61.28
N ALA A 492 2.60 14.86 60.71
CA ALA A 492 1.31 14.87 61.39
C ALA A 492 0.73 13.45 61.59
N VAL A 493 0.86 12.57 60.59
CA VAL A 493 0.45 11.16 60.71
C VAL A 493 1.38 10.39 61.67
N GLY A 494 2.69 10.66 61.65
CA GLY A 494 3.64 10.06 62.57
C GLY A 494 3.40 10.45 64.04
N ALA A 495 3.11 11.73 64.32
CA ALA A 495 2.79 12.20 65.66
C ALA A 495 1.46 11.62 66.18
N LEU A 496 0.45 11.47 65.31
CA LEU A 496 -0.83 10.87 65.66
C LEU A 496 -0.70 9.36 65.97
N LEU A 497 0.12 8.63 65.20
CA LEU A 497 0.38 7.21 65.44
C LEU A 497 1.18 6.97 66.73
N LEU A 498 2.14 7.85 67.06
CA LEU A 498 2.88 7.80 68.33
C LEU A 498 2.00 8.09 69.55
N LEU A 499 1.04 9.01 69.44
CA LEU A 499 0.07 9.30 70.50
C LEU A 499 -0.93 8.14 70.71
N LEU A 500 -1.36 7.48 69.64
CA LEU A 500 -2.23 6.30 69.71
C LEU A 500 -1.51 5.06 70.25
N ALA A 501 -0.22 4.88 69.93
CA ALA A 501 0.61 3.80 70.47
C ALA A 501 0.88 3.99 71.98
N ARG A 502 1.15 5.23 72.43
CA ARG A 502 1.32 5.53 73.87
C ARG A 502 0.04 5.34 74.69
N ARG A 503 -1.14 5.66 74.13
CA ARG A 503 -2.43 5.37 74.79
C ARG A 503 -2.72 3.88 74.91
N ARG A 504 -2.33 3.06 73.92
CA ARG A 504 -2.49 1.59 74.00
C ARG A 504 -1.51 0.92 74.96
N ALA A 505 -0.32 1.47 75.17
CA ALA A 505 0.63 0.98 76.16
C ALA A 505 0.17 1.28 77.61
N ALA A 506 -0.41 2.46 77.86
CA ALA A 506 -0.94 2.84 79.17
C ALA A 506 -2.21 2.05 79.59
N LEU A 507 -2.92 1.43 78.64
CA LEU A 507 -4.10 0.59 78.89
C LEU A 507 -3.76 -0.90 79.05
N ARG A 508 -2.48 -1.30 79.00
CA ARG A 508 -2.02 -2.69 79.17
C ARG A 508 -1.19 -2.94 80.44
N THR A 509 -1.03 -1.93 81.29
CA THR A 509 -0.34 -2.03 82.59
C THR A 509 -1.18 -1.46 83.74
N GLY A 510 -2.52 -1.51 83.62
CA GLY A 510 -3.47 -1.20 84.67
C GLY A 510 -4.27 -2.44 85.04
#